data_AF-A0A1G7AL39-F1
#
_entry.id   AF-A0A1G7AL39-F1
#
_cell.length_a   1.000
_cell.length_b   1.000
_cell.length_c   1.000
_cell.angle_alpha   90.00
_cell.angle_beta   90.00
_cell.angle_gamma   90.00
#
_symmetry.space_group_name_H-M   'P 1'
#
loop_
_entity.id
_entity.type
_entity.pdbx_description
1 polymer ?
#
loop_
_entity_poly.entity_id
_entity_poly.type
_entity_poly.pdbx_seq_one_letter_code
_entity_poly.pdbx_strand_id
1 'polypeptide(L)'
;MTAIAIRVESETPNAAFFEALDAQLEQSPQLLEGAPLVIDFEKVPGLENRMRIGALVDELRKRRLLVFGVQNAGPKQVEAAEGLGLIPVKVGREAPLPEPATQRKRKIDRLLPPDNRVITHPVRSGQMVVAERGDLTIIGSVSSGAELVAAGNIHVYGRMRGRAMAGCHGDESARIFCQSQSAELLAIAGLYRTSESIGDDLGNCPVQVFLKDDRLCVEALA
;
A
#
# COMPACT_ATOMS: atom_id res chain seq x y z
N MET A 1 5.20 1.03 12.99
CA MET A 1 4.50 1.42 14.23
C MET A 1 3.25 0.57 14.32
N THR A 2 3.14 -0.29 15.33
CA THR A 2 1.97 -1.17 15.49
C THR A 2 0.92 -0.39 16.26
N ALA A 3 -0.20 -0.03 15.63
CA ALA A 3 -1.33 0.57 16.33
C ALA A 3 -2.16 -0.53 17.00
N ILE A 4 -2.66 -0.25 18.21
CA ILE A 4 -3.50 -1.19 18.96
C ILE A 4 -4.97 -0.83 18.70
N ALA A 5 -5.78 -1.82 18.38
CA ALA A 5 -7.21 -1.63 18.18
C ALA A 5 -8.00 -1.99 19.44
N ILE A 6 -8.83 -1.07 19.94
CA ILE A 6 -9.87 -1.36 20.93
C ILE A 6 -11.14 -1.70 20.19
N ARG A 7 -11.60 -2.94 20.39
CA ARG A 7 -12.88 -3.39 19.86
C ARG A 7 -14.01 -3.04 20.81
N VAL A 8 -14.95 -2.23 20.33
CA VAL A 8 -16.16 -1.90 21.07
C VAL A 8 -17.20 -2.97 20.77
N GLU A 9 -17.72 -3.62 21.81
CA GLU A 9 -18.70 -4.73 21.65
C GLU A 9 -20.14 -4.31 21.95
N SER A 10 -20.37 -3.08 22.39
CA SER A 10 -21.68 -2.55 22.76
C SER A 10 -21.90 -1.15 22.21
N GLU A 11 -23.08 -0.90 21.64
CA GLU A 11 -23.50 0.42 21.13
C GLU A 11 -23.77 1.44 22.25
N THR A 12 -23.73 0.97 23.50
CA THR A 12 -23.75 1.81 24.71
C THR A 12 -22.61 1.36 25.62
N PRO A 13 -21.37 1.84 25.41
CA PRO A 13 -20.29 1.62 26.34
C PRO A 13 -20.69 2.14 27.72
N ASN A 14 -20.68 1.27 28.72
CA ASN A 14 -21.14 1.56 30.08
C ASN A 14 -19.98 1.46 31.08
N ALA A 15 -20.25 1.73 32.35
CA ALA A 15 -19.23 1.66 33.40
C ALA A 15 -18.50 0.30 33.43
N ALA A 16 -19.23 -0.81 33.24
CA ALA A 16 -18.64 -2.15 33.25
C ALA A 16 -17.62 -2.38 32.12
N PHE A 17 -17.83 -1.79 30.93
CA PHE A 17 -16.84 -1.82 29.85
C PHE A 17 -15.54 -1.11 30.27
N PHE A 18 -15.66 0.07 30.88
CA PHE A 18 -14.50 0.83 31.32
C PHE A 18 -13.79 0.19 32.50
N GLU A 19 -14.50 -0.44 33.43
CA GLU A 19 -13.89 -1.23 34.52
C GLU A 19 -13.10 -2.43 33.98
N ALA A 20 -13.63 -3.13 32.98
CA ALA A 20 -12.91 -4.22 32.32
C ALA A 20 -11.66 -3.71 31.58
N LEU A 21 -11.75 -2.55 30.92
CA LEU A 21 -10.61 -1.89 30.28
C LEU A 21 -9.55 -1.49 31.31
N ASP A 22 -9.96 -0.94 32.46
CA ASP A 22 -9.06 -0.53 33.55
C ASP A 22 -8.34 -1.74 34.15
N ALA A 23 -9.04 -2.84 34.39
CA ALA A 23 -8.42 -4.09 34.84
C ALA A 23 -7.40 -4.64 33.83
N GLN A 24 -7.67 -4.49 32.53
CA GLN A 24 -6.76 -4.92 31.47
C GLN A 24 -5.54 -3.98 31.34
N LEU A 25 -5.71 -2.68 31.60
CA LEU A 25 -4.62 -1.70 31.67
C LEU A 25 -3.67 -1.99 32.85
N GLU A 26 -4.21 -2.38 34.01
CA GLU A 26 -3.42 -2.75 35.20
C GLU A 26 -2.58 -4.01 34.99
N GLN A 27 -3.09 -4.99 34.24
CA GLN A 27 -2.38 -6.24 33.97
C GLN A 27 -1.24 -6.08 32.94
N SER A 28 -1.24 -5.02 32.13
CA SER A 28 -0.25 -4.82 31.05
C SER A 28 0.07 -3.34 30.79
N PRO A 29 0.59 -2.59 31.79
CA PRO A 29 0.83 -1.15 31.67
C PRO A 29 1.85 -0.79 30.57
N GLN A 30 2.85 -1.65 30.36
CA GLN A 30 3.91 -1.44 29.36
C GLN A 30 3.42 -1.57 27.90
N LEU A 31 2.30 -2.24 27.67
CA LEU A 31 1.79 -2.51 26.31
C LEU A 31 1.06 -1.29 25.72
N LEU A 32 0.52 -0.43 26.60
CA LEU A 32 -0.43 0.62 26.22
C LEU A 32 0.08 2.03 26.54
N GLU A 33 1.17 2.15 27.30
CA GLU A 33 1.81 3.43 27.59
C GLU A 33 2.44 4.03 26.31
N GLY A 34 1.84 5.10 25.81
CA GLY A 34 2.28 5.79 24.59
C GLY A 34 1.96 5.06 23.28
N ALA A 35 1.20 3.96 23.33
CA ALA A 35 0.82 3.23 22.13
C ALA A 35 -0.31 3.97 21.37
N PRO A 36 -0.17 4.18 20.05
CA PRO A 36 -1.22 4.78 19.24
C PRO A 36 -2.42 3.83 19.13
N LEU A 37 -3.61 4.35 19.43
CA LEU A 37 -4.84 3.57 19.58
C LEU A 37 -5.90 3.91 18.53
N VAL A 38 -6.53 2.87 17.99
CA VAL A 38 -7.68 2.98 17.08
C VAL A 38 -8.93 2.35 17.68
N ILE A 39 -10.10 2.97 17.45
CA ILE A 39 -11.40 2.42 17.86
C ILE A 39 -11.96 1.58 16.71
N ASP A 40 -12.32 0.34 16.99
CA ASP A 40 -12.93 -0.57 16.02
C ASP A 40 -14.46 -0.61 16.20
N PHE A 41 -15.18 -0.21 15.15
CA PHE A 41 -16.64 -0.15 15.09
C PHE A 41 -17.30 -1.40 14.49
N GLU A 42 -16.53 -2.45 14.13
CA GLU A 42 -17.01 -3.66 13.45
C GLU A 42 -18.25 -4.29 14.10
N LYS A 43 -18.29 -4.33 15.45
CA LYS A 43 -19.39 -4.94 16.21
C LYS A 43 -20.47 -3.95 16.65
N VAL A 44 -20.34 -2.66 16.33
CA VAL A 44 -21.24 -1.60 16.81
C VAL A 44 -21.68 -0.67 15.67
N PRO A 45 -22.29 -1.20 14.60
CA PRO A 45 -22.72 -0.39 13.47
C PRO A 45 -23.76 0.67 13.84
N GLY A 46 -24.56 0.47 14.89
CA GLY A 46 -25.58 1.43 15.36
C GLY A 46 -25.04 2.56 16.24
N LEU A 47 -23.75 2.54 16.63
CA LEU A 47 -23.12 3.62 17.37
C LEU A 47 -22.76 4.79 16.42
N GLU A 48 -23.77 5.49 15.91
CA GLU A 48 -23.59 6.56 14.91
C GLU A 48 -23.60 7.98 15.54
N ASN A 49 -24.01 8.10 16.79
CA ASN A 49 -24.23 9.38 17.44
C ASN A 49 -22.90 10.03 17.88
N ARG A 50 -22.58 11.21 17.31
CA ARG A 50 -21.38 11.99 17.64
C ARG A 50 -21.19 12.26 19.13
N MET A 51 -22.26 12.52 19.89
CA MET A 51 -22.16 12.74 21.35
C MET A 51 -21.69 11.47 22.07
N ARG A 52 -22.16 10.30 21.64
CA ARG A 52 -21.78 9.01 22.24
C ARG A 52 -20.36 8.61 21.87
N ILE A 53 -19.97 8.81 20.61
CA ILE A 53 -18.60 8.59 20.15
C ILE A 53 -17.65 9.55 20.87
N GLY A 54 -18.03 10.81 21.04
CA GLY A 54 -17.29 11.80 21.81
C GLY A 54 -17.08 11.38 23.26
N ALA A 55 -18.14 10.96 23.95
CA ALA A 55 -18.05 10.46 25.33
C ALA A 55 -17.09 9.26 25.46
N LEU A 56 -17.12 8.32 24.50
CA LEU A 56 -16.17 7.20 24.47
C LEU A 56 -14.73 7.69 24.32
N VAL A 57 -14.48 8.62 23.39
CA VAL A 57 -13.13 9.18 23.16
C VAL A 57 -12.61 9.92 24.40
N ASP A 58 -13.48 10.68 25.08
CA ASP A 58 -13.11 11.40 26.30
C ASP A 58 -12.74 10.44 27.42
N GLU A 59 -13.48 9.35 27.62
CA GLU A 59 -13.17 8.33 28.62
C GLU A 59 -11.86 7.59 28.33
N LEU A 60 -11.54 7.34 27.06
CA LEU A 60 -10.25 6.75 26.67
C LEU A 60 -9.09 7.74 26.90
N ARG A 61 -9.27 9.01 26.57
CA ARG A 61 -8.25 10.07 26.79
C ARG A 61 -7.98 10.33 28.27
N LYS A 62 -9.00 10.26 29.14
CA LYS A 62 -8.83 10.34 30.61
C LYS A 62 -7.89 9.25 31.14
N ARG A 63 -7.84 8.09 30.48
CA ARG A 63 -6.94 6.96 30.78
C ARG A 63 -5.57 7.08 30.12
N ARG A 64 -5.22 8.26 29.60
CA ARG A 64 -3.96 8.58 28.91
C ARG A 64 -3.72 7.76 27.63
N LEU A 65 -4.78 7.21 27.02
CA LEU A 65 -4.67 6.47 25.76
C LEU A 65 -4.62 7.44 24.57
N LEU A 66 -3.68 7.20 23.65
CA LEU A 66 -3.48 8.02 22.45
C LEU A 66 -4.44 7.61 21.33
N VAL A 67 -5.72 7.91 21.50
CA VAL A 67 -6.75 7.66 20.48
C VAL A 67 -6.57 8.62 19.31
N PHE A 68 -6.21 8.10 18.15
CA PHE A 68 -5.94 8.90 16.95
C PHE A 68 -6.81 8.52 15.76
N GLY A 69 -7.44 7.35 15.76
CA GLY A 69 -8.21 6.90 14.61
C GLY A 69 -9.33 5.91 14.90
N VAL A 70 -10.08 5.61 13.85
CA VAL A 70 -11.23 4.69 13.86
C VAL A 70 -11.10 3.70 12.70
N GLN A 71 -11.50 2.46 12.89
CA GLN A 71 -11.52 1.43 11.84
C GLN A 71 -12.88 0.74 11.79
N ASN A 72 -13.19 0.13 10.64
CA ASN A 72 -14.48 -0.52 10.38
C ASN A 72 -15.70 0.39 10.65
N ALA A 73 -15.53 1.70 10.50
CA ALA A 73 -16.53 2.72 10.75
C ALA A 73 -17.40 2.97 9.50
N GLY A 74 -18.72 3.01 9.68
CA GLY A 74 -19.66 3.43 8.63
C GLY A 74 -19.61 4.94 8.35
N PRO A 75 -20.26 5.44 7.28
CA PRO A 75 -20.16 6.84 6.85
C PRO A 75 -20.45 7.88 7.94
N LYS A 76 -21.51 7.67 8.73
CA LYS A 76 -21.87 8.56 9.84
C LYS A 76 -20.89 8.51 11.01
N GLN A 77 -20.28 7.35 11.24
CA GLN A 77 -19.25 7.18 12.27
C GLN A 77 -17.95 7.87 11.87
N VAL A 78 -17.59 7.81 10.59
CA VAL A 78 -16.46 8.55 10.02
C VAL A 78 -16.68 10.06 10.17
N GLU A 79 -17.85 10.57 9.77
CA GLU A 79 -18.18 12.00 9.92
C GLU A 79 -18.10 12.46 11.39
N ALA A 80 -18.63 11.65 12.32
CA ALA A 80 -18.54 11.93 13.74
C ALA A 80 -17.09 11.89 14.26
N ALA A 81 -16.29 10.93 13.80
CA ALA A 81 -14.89 10.75 14.18
C ALA A 81 -14.00 11.91 13.70
N GLU A 82 -14.19 12.35 12.45
CA GLU A 82 -13.49 13.52 11.89
C GLU A 82 -13.79 14.79 12.70
N GLY A 83 -15.05 14.97 13.10
CA GLY A 83 -15.47 16.05 13.99
C GLY A 83 -14.85 16.00 15.40
N LEU A 84 -14.19 14.90 15.78
CA LEU A 84 -13.48 14.69 17.04
C LEU A 84 -11.94 14.67 16.86
N GLY A 85 -11.48 14.93 15.64
CA GLY A 85 -10.05 14.93 15.27
C GLY A 85 -9.46 13.53 15.10
N LEU A 86 -10.30 12.51 14.85
CA LEU A 86 -9.86 11.13 14.59
C LEU A 86 -9.84 10.86 13.09
N ILE A 87 -8.88 10.06 12.64
CA ILE A 87 -8.77 9.66 11.23
C ILE A 87 -9.33 8.25 10.98
N PRO A 88 -9.96 7.98 9.83
CA PRO A 88 -10.27 6.61 9.44
C PRO A 88 -8.97 5.85 9.10
N VAL A 89 -8.74 4.75 9.80
CA VAL A 89 -7.60 3.84 9.65
C VAL A 89 -8.08 2.56 8.98
N LYS A 90 -7.44 2.19 7.87
CA LYS A 90 -7.64 0.90 7.21
C LYS A 90 -6.54 -0.05 7.67
N VAL A 91 -6.85 -1.02 8.52
CA VAL A 91 -5.88 -2.07 8.90
C VAL A 91 -5.74 -3.06 7.74
N GLY A 92 -4.49 -3.30 7.35
CA GLY A 92 -4.16 -4.06 6.15
C GLY A 92 -4.59 -5.54 6.22
N ARG A 93 -5.61 -5.88 5.44
CA ARG A 93 -5.51 -6.93 4.43
C ARG A 93 -6.01 -6.33 3.12
N GLU A 94 -5.11 -6.30 2.14
CA GLU A 94 -5.31 -5.77 0.78
C GLU A 94 -5.82 -4.33 0.75
N ALA A 95 -4.95 -3.37 0.40
CA ALA A 95 -5.40 -2.05 0.04
C ALA A 95 -6.50 -2.18 -1.04
N PRO A 96 -7.78 -1.83 -0.77
CA PRO A 96 -8.75 -1.76 -1.83
C PRO A 96 -8.29 -0.66 -2.76
N LEU A 97 -8.09 -1.02 -4.03
CA LEU A 97 -7.80 -0.08 -5.12
C LEU A 97 -8.66 1.18 -4.93
N PRO A 98 -8.08 2.38 -5.07
CA PRO A 98 -8.79 3.62 -4.76
C PRO A 98 -10.11 3.72 -5.54
N GLU A 99 -11.17 4.05 -4.80
CA GLU A 99 -12.57 4.18 -5.22
C GLU A 99 -12.79 5.26 -6.33
N PRO A 100 -13.99 5.35 -6.95
CA PRO A 100 -14.20 5.41 -8.41
C PRO A 100 -13.77 6.70 -9.12
N ALA A 101 -13.27 7.72 -8.42
CA ALA A 101 -12.67 8.89 -9.06
C ALA A 101 -11.40 8.52 -9.85
N THR A 102 -10.59 7.59 -9.33
CA THR A 102 -9.40 7.05 -10.01
C THR A 102 -9.79 6.12 -11.15
N GLN A 103 -10.86 5.33 -10.99
CA GLN A 103 -11.37 4.46 -12.05
C GLN A 103 -11.95 5.25 -13.23
N ARG A 104 -12.60 6.41 -12.99
CA ARG A 104 -13.15 7.27 -14.05
C ARG A 104 -12.05 7.96 -14.86
N LYS A 105 -10.97 8.44 -14.21
CA LYS A 105 -9.76 8.92 -14.90
C LYS A 105 -9.06 7.80 -15.69
N ARG A 106 -8.85 6.62 -15.07
CA ARG A 106 -8.26 5.44 -15.72
C ARG A 106 -9.05 4.94 -16.94
N LYS A 107 -10.39 5.01 -16.91
CA LYS A 107 -11.24 4.68 -18.07
C LYS A 107 -11.07 5.68 -19.22
N ILE A 108 -10.88 6.97 -18.93
CA ILE A 108 -10.62 8.00 -19.96
C ILE A 108 -9.21 7.83 -20.53
N ASP A 109 -8.21 7.57 -19.69
CA ASP A 109 -6.83 7.34 -20.15
C ASP A 109 -6.67 6.11 -21.05
N ARG A 110 -7.49 5.06 -20.83
CA ARG A 110 -7.55 3.88 -21.72
C ARG A 110 -8.09 4.18 -23.14
N LEU A 111 -8.83 5.27 -23.33
CA LEU A 111 -9.39 5.66 -24.64
C LEU A 111 -8.41 6.50 -25.46
N LEU A 112 -7.37 7.03 -24.83
CA LEU A 112 -6.35 7.80 -25.50
C LEU A 112 -5.24 6.84 -26.02
N PRO A 113 -4.58 7.16 -27.15
CA PRO A 113 -3.55 6.28 -27.72
C PRO A 113 -2.40 6.05 -26.73
N PRO A 114 -1.70 4.91 -26.80
CA PRO A 114 -0.56 4.68 -25.91
C PRO A 114 0.51 5.76 -26.10
N ASP A 115 1.06 6.25 -24.99
CA ASP A 115 2.15 7.22 -24.93
C ASP A 115 3.43 6.51 -24.46
N ASN A 116 4.11 5.88 -25.42
CA ASN A 116 5.34 5.16 -25.16
C ASN A 116 6.49 6.14 -24.96
N ARG A 117 7.26 5.96 -23.88
CA ARG A 117 8.38 6.85 -23.53
C ARG A 117 9.71 6.18 -23.79
N VAL A 118 10.63 6.90 -24.41
CA VAL A 118 12.02 6.47 -24.59
C VAL A 118 12.95 7.44 -23.84
N ILE A 119 13.75 6.92 -22.92
CA ILE A 119 14.79 7.66 -22.20
C ILE A 119 16.14 7.20 -22.71
N THR A 120 16.90 8.11 -23.32
CA THR A 120 18.18 7.80 -23.97
C THR A 120 19.40 8.08 -23.11
N HIS A 121 19.22 8.23 -21.80
CA HIS A 121 20.28 8.45 -20.84
C HIS A 121 20.12 7.54 -19.61
N PRO A 122 21.20 7.30 -18.84
CA PRO A 122 21.10 6.52 -17.61
C PRO A 122 20.13 7.14 -16.59
N VAL A 123 19.46 6.28 -15.83
CA VAL A 123 18.59 6.69 -14.71
C VAL A 123 19.38 6.49 -13.41
N ARG A 124 19.60 7.58 -12.68
CA ARG A 124 20.47 7.65 -11.50
C ARG A 124 19.69 7.40 -10.21
N SER A 125 20.42 7.12 -9.13
CA SER A 125 19.84 6.91 -7.80
C SER A 125 18.94 8.08 -7.38
N GLY A 126 17.78 7.76 -6.80
CA GLY A 126 16.77 8.74 -6.38
C GLY A 126 15.91 9.29 -7.52
N GLN A 127 16.17 8.93 -8.79
CA GLN A 127 15.31 9.32 -9.90
C GLN A 127 14.17 8.33 -10.09
N MET A 128 12.99 8.87 -10.42
CA MET A 128 11.81 8.10 -10.81
C MET A 128 11.40 8.47 -12.23
N VAL A 129 11.18 7.46 -13.07
CA VAL A 129 10.68 7.62 -14.44
C VAL A 129 9.35 6.88 -14.57
N VAL A 130 8.33 7.59 -15.06
CA VAL A 130 6.97 7.08 -15.12
C VAL A 130 6.40 7.17 -16.55
N ALA A 131 5.89 6.06 -17.09
CA ALA A 131 5.07 6.02 -18.30
C ALA A 131 3.62 5.72 -17.92
N GLU A 132 2.80 6.76 -17.77
CA GLU A 132 1.41 6.66 -17.29
C GLU A 132 0.48 5.92 -18.27
N ARG A 133 0.82 5.88 -19.57
CA ARG A 133 -0.09 5.40 -20.64
C ARG A 133 0.61 4.56 -21.71
N GLY A 134 1.58 3.74 -21.36
CA GLY A 134 2.23 2.88 -22.34
C GLY A 134 3.51 2.25 -21.83
N ASP A 135 4.35 1.87 -22.78
CA ASP A 135 5.62 1.20 -22.51
C ASP A 135 6.72 2.22 -22.19
N LEU A 136 7.66 1.81 -21.36
CA LEU A 136 8.84 2.58 -21.01
C LEU A 136 10.10 1.90 -21.52
N THR A 137 10.86 2.58 -22.36
CA THR A 137 12.15 2.12 -22.87
C THR A 137 13.28 2.97 -22.33
N ILE A 138 14.29 2.33 -21.76
CA ILE A 138 15.54 2.95 -21.28
C ILE A 138 16.69 2.46 -22.15
N ILE A 139 17.36 3.38 -22.84
CA ILE A 139 18.62 3.14 -23.55
C ILE A 139 19.76 3.59 -22.62
N GLY A 140 20.10 2.71 -21.67
CA GLY A 140 21.09 3.02 -20.65
C GLY A 140 20.95 2.16 -19.40
N SER A 141 21.83 2.42 -18.42
CA SER A 141 21.79 1.74 -17.13
C SER A 141 20.83 2.42 -16.16
N VAL A 142 20.29 1.61 -15.25
CA VAL A 142 19.42 2.03 -14.15
C VAL A 142 20.17 1.73 -12.87
N SER A 143 20.45 2.78 -12.09
CA SER A 143 21.25 2.69 -10.87
C SER A 143 20.43 2.16 -9.69
N SER A 144 21.13 1.68 -8.66
CA SER A 144 20.50 1.35 -7.38
C SER A 144 19.77 2.58 -6.82
N GLY A 145 18.60 2.37 -6.24
CA GLY A 145 17.72 3.44 -5.76
C GLY A 145 16.98 4.24 -6.85
N ALA A 146 17.15 3.92 -8.14
CA ALA A 146 16.31 4.46 -9.21
C ALA A 146 15.00 3.66 -9.36
N GLU A 147 13.95 4.30 -9.86
CA GLU A 147 12.64 3.69 -10.03
C GLU A 147 12.10 3.87 -11.46
N LEU A 148 11.61 2.77 -12.04
CA LEU A 148 10.90 2.75 -13.31
C LEU A 148 9.47 2.26 -13.07
N VAL A 149 8.50 3.04 -13.55
CA VAL A 149 7.08 2.69 -13.48
C VAL A 149 6.47 2.81 -14.88
N ALA A 150 5.75 1.80 -15.33
CA ALA A 150 5.03 1.84 -16.60
C ALA A 150 3.65 1.20 -16.48
N ALA A 151 2.68 1.78 -17.19
CA ALA A 151 1.37 1.18 -17.37
C ALA A 151 1.43 -0.07 -18.24
N GLY A 152 2.34 -0.11 -19.23
CA GLY A 152 2.62 -1.26 -20.08
C GLY A 152 3.96 -1.93 -19.73
N ASN A 153 4.72 -2.30 -20.76
CA ASN A 153 6.01 -2.98 -20.65
C ASN A 153 7.14 -2.04 -20.21
N ILE A 154 8.21 -2.62 -19.67
CA ILE A 154 9.47 -1.93 -19.41
C ILE A 154 10.59 -2.62 -20.18
N HIS A 155 11.36 -1.85 -20.94
CA HIS A 155 12.53 -2.31 -21.68
C HIS A 155 13.76 -1.58 -21.18
N VAL A 156 14.75 -2.31 -20.66
CA VAL A 156 16.03 -1.74 -20.21
C VAL A 156 17.16 -2.31 -21.06
N TYR A 157 17.62 -1.52 -22.02
CA TYR A 157 18.78 -1.82 -22.86
C TYR A 157 20.06 -1.40 -22.14
N GLY A 158 20.32 -2.06 -21.02
CA GLY A 158 21.47 -1.84 -20.16
C GLY A 158 21.38 -2.63 -18.86
N ARG A 159 22.22 -2.28 -17.89
CA ARG A 159 22.22 -2.91 -16.57
C ARG A 159 21.11 -2.33 -15.70
N MET A 160 20.26 -3.21 -15.17
CA MET A 160 19.13 -2.86 -14.32
C MET A 160 19.46 -3.14 -12.85
N ARG A 161 19.75 -2.11 -12.04
CA ARG A 161 20.01 -2.26 -10.59
C ARG A 161 18.88 -1.75 -9.69
N GLY A 162 18.10 -0.78 -10.15
CA GLY A 162 17.03 -0.17 -9.36
C GLY A 162 15.78 -1.04 -9.25
N ARG A 163 14.62 -0.38 -9.20
CA ARG A 163 13.29 -1.01 -9.13
C ARG A 163 12.53 -0.81 -10.43
N ALA A 164 11.91 -1.86 -10.97
CA ALA A 164 11.02 -1.77 -12.14
C ALA A 164 9.64 -2.35 -11.84
N MET A 165 8.61 -1.58 -12.15
CA MET A 165 7.20 -1.89 -11.92
C MET A 165 6.43 -1.68 -13.23
N ALA A 166 6.18 -2.78 -13.95
CA ALA A 166 5.38 -2.80 -15.16
C ALA A 166 3.91 -3.12 -14.84
N GLY A 167 3.01 -2.80 -15.77
CA GLY A 167 1.58 -3.07 -15.56
C GLY A 167 1.01 -2.36 -14.33
N CYS A 168 1.46 -1.14 -14.00
CA CYS A 168 1.15 -0.46 -12.73
C CYS A 168 -0.35 -0.16 -12.51
N HIS A 169 -1.17 -0.35 -13.53
CA HIS A 169 -2.63 -0.25 -13.49
C HIS A 169 -3.35 -1.61 -13.43
N GLY A 170 -2.61 -2.69 -13.15
CA GLY A 170 -3.14 -4.06 -13.10
C GLY A 170 -3.12 -4.77 -14.46
N ASP A 171 -2.21 -4.40 -15.36
CA ASP A 171 -2.02 -5.15 -16.60
C ASP A 171 -1.09 -6.35 -16.33
N GLU A 172 -1.70 -7.52 -16.17
CA GLU A 172 -0.99 -8.78 -15.93
C GLU A 172 -0.27 -9.32 -17.18
N SER A 173 -0.59 -8.79 -18.37
CA SER A 173 0.08 -9.17 -19.62
C SER A 173 1.39 -8.42 -19.87
N ALA A 174 1.65 -7.36 -19.10
CA ALA A 174 2.85 -6.56 -19.19
C ALA A 174 4.10 -7.38 -18.87
N ARG A 175 5.24 -6.96 -19.42
CA ARG A 175 6.53 -7.63 -19.26
C ARG A 175 7.63 -6.64 -18.91
N ILE A 176 8.68 -7.16 -18.28
CA ILE A 176 9.93 -6.41 -18.08
C ILE A 176 11.05 -7.15 -18.83
N PHE A 177 11.83 -6.42 -19.59
CA PHE A 177 13.01 -6.92 -20.28
C PHE A 177 14.24 -6.14 -19.82
N CYS A 178 15.33 -6.83 -19.50
CA CYS A 178 16.60 -6.16 -19.27
C CYS A 178 17.77 -6.97 -19.84
N GLN A 179 18.78 -6.26 -20.36
CA GLN A 179 19.98 -6.90 -20.93
C GLN A 179 20.93 -7.45 -19.87
N SER A 180 20.93 -6.86 -18.67
CA SER A 180 21.74 -7.34 -17.56
C SER A 180 20.98 -7.12 -16.26
N GLN A 181 20.48 -8.21 -15.68
CA GLN A 181 19.71 -8.20 -14.45
C GLN A 181 20.64 -7.98 -13.25
N SER A 182 20.35 -6.98 -12.41
CA SER A 182 20.88 -6.87 -11.04
C SER A 182 19.88 -6.14 -10.13
N ALA A 183 18.57 -6.30 -10.41
CA ALA A 183 17.54 -5.39 -9.91
C ALA A 183 17.25 -5.62 -8.41
N GLU A 184 17.02 -4.54 -7.66
CA GLU A 184 16.51 -4.59 -6.29
C GLU A 184 15.10 -5.18 -6.22
N LEU A 185 14.25 -4.83 -7.19
CA LEU A 185 12.85 -5.26 -7.26
C LEU A 185 12.35 -5.28 -8.71
N LEU A 186 11.62 -6.33 -9.05
CA LEU A 186 10.87 -6.48 -10.30
C LEU A 186 9.41 -6.76 -9.95
N ALA A 187 8.47 -6.05 -10.58
CA ALA A 187 7.05 -6.23 -10.33
C ALA A 187 6.19 -6.09 -11.60
N ILE A 188 5.13 -6.89 -11.68
CA ILE A 188 4.11 -6.83 -12.72
C ILE A 188 2.74 -6.90 -12.05
N ALA A 189 1.86 -5.93 -12.34
CA ALA A 189 0.49 -5.87 -11.82
C ALA A 189 0.37 -6.00 -10.28
N GLY A 190 1.40 -5.56 -9.54
CA GLY A 190 1.44 -5.63 -8.07
C GLY A 190 2.06 -6.89 -7.49
N LEU A 191 2.30 -7.93 -8.29
CA LEU A 191 3.12 -9.09 -7.90
C LEU A 191 4.59 -8.75 -8.08
N TYR A 192 5.40 -8.96 -7.05
CA TYR A 192 6.81 -8.55 -7.05
C TYR A 192 7.76 -9.63 -6.55
N ARG A 193 9.02 -9.52 -6.97
CA ARG A 193 10.17 -10.24 -6.42
C ARG A 193 11.28 -9.26 -6.11
N THR A 194 11.90 -9.44 -4.95
CA THR A 194 13.11 -8.70 -4.52
C THR A 194 14.37 -9.43 -4.97
N SER A 195 15.52 -8.75 -4.95
CA SER A 195 16.83 -9.34 -5.27
C SER A 195 17.10 -10.67 -4.57
N GLU A 196 16.74 -10.79 -3.28
CA GLU A 196 16.90 -12.02 -2.50
C GLU A 196 16.10 -13.21 -3.08
N SER A 197 14.94 -12.91 -3.65
CA SER A 197 14.07 -13.93 -4.21
C SER A 197 14.36 -14.23 -5.68
N ILE A 198 15.11 -13.40 -6.41
CA ILE A 198 15.28 -13.54 -7.88
C ILE A 198 16.26 -14.65 -8.27
N GLY A 199 17.05 -15.17 -7.33
CA GLY A 199 18.00 -16.27 -7.56
C GLY A 199 19.28 -15.78 -8.26
N ASP A 200 20.43 -16.24 -7.77
CA ASP A 200 21.74 -15.72 -8.20
C ASP A 200 22.11 -16.14 -9.64
N ASP A 201 21.53 -17.24 -10.13
CA ASP A 201 21.82 -17.81 -11.45
C ASP A 201 21.38 -16.92 -12.63
N LEU A 202 20.48 -15.96 -12.36
CA LEU A 202 19.98 -14.99 -13.34
C LEU A 202 20.70 -13.64 -13.24
N GLY A 203 21.77 -13.57 -12.44
CA GLY A 203 22.58 -12.37 -12.28
C GLY A 203 23.36 -12.01 -13.54
N ASN A 204 23.31 -10.73 -13.91
CA ASN A 204 24.01 -10.10 -15.03
C ASN A 204 23.68 -10.63 -16.43
N CYS A 205 22.73 -11.56 -16.59
CA CYS A 205 22.30 -12.04 -17.90
C CYS A 205 21.10 -11.24 -18.44
N PRO A 206 20.82 -11.34 -19.75
CA PRO A 206 19.57 -10.86 -20.32
C PRO A 206 18.39 -11.69 -19.79
N VAL A 207 17.32 -11.03 -19.35
CA VAL A 207 16.12 -11.71 -18.83
C VAL A 207 14.83 -11.10 -19.35
N GLN A 208 13.78 -11.92 -19.37
CA GLN A 208 12.39 -11.47 -19.39
C GLN A 208 11.72 -11.79 -18.04
N VAL A 209 10.80 -10.91 -17.66
CA VAL A 209 9.92 -11.06 -16.51
C VAL A 209 8.49 -11.03 -17.01
N PHE A 210 7.68 -11.97 -16.56
CA PHE A 210 6.27 -12.08 -16.94
C PHE A 210 5.47 -12.80 -15.85
N LEU A 211 4.15 -12.70 -15.91
CA LEU A 211 3.26 -13.47 -15.06
C LEU A 211 2.84 -14.78 -15.73
N LYS A 212 2.87 -15.87 -14.96
CA LYS A 212 2.33 -17.17 -15.33
C LYS A 212 1.72 -17.83 -14.11
N ASP A 213 0.48 -18.29 -14.23
CA ASP A 213 -0.27 -18.94 -13.14
C ASP A 213 -0.24 -18.12 -11.84
N ASP A 214 -0.48 -16.80 -11.94
CA ASP A 214 -0.44 -15.82 -10.84
C ASP A 214 0.91 -15.70 -10.12
N ARG A 215 2.00 -16.10 -10.77
CA ARG A 215 3.37 -16.00 -10.23
C ARG A 215 4.27 -15.20 -11.15
N LEU A 216 5.16 -14.41 -10.54
CA LEU A 216 6.20 -13.67 -11.25
C LEU A 216 7.36 -14.60 -11.65
N CYS A 217 7.43 -14.90 -12.94
CA CYS A 217 8.50 -15.69 -13.55
C CYS A 217 9.61 -14.77 -14.06
N VAL A 218 10.86 -15.19 -13.85
CA VAL A 218 12.05 -14.55 -14.40
C VAL A 218 12.80 -15.63 -15.15
N GLU A 219 13.03 -15.40 -16.44
CA GLU A 219 13.68 -16.36 -17.33
C GLU A 219 14.77 -15.66 -18.15
N ALA A 220 15.86 -16.38 -18.44
CA ALA A 220 16.89 -15.87 -19.33
C ALA A 220 16.31 -15.64 -20.74
N LEU A 221 16.69 -14.51 -21.35
CA LEU A 221 16.41 -14.25 -22.77
C LEU A 221 17.46 -15.02 -23.59
N ALA A 222 17.01 -15.97 -24.41
CA ALA A 222 17.86 -16.71 -25.33
C ALA A 222 18.34 -15.85 -26.50
#